data_AF-A0A5M4B173-F1
#
_entry.id   AF-A0A5M4B173-F1
#
_cell.length_a   1.000
_cell.length_b   1.000
_cell.length_c   1.000
_cell.angle_alpha   90.00
_cell.angle_beta   90.00
_cell.angle_gamma   90.00
#
_symmetry.space_group_name_H-M   'P 1'
#
loop_
_entity.id
_entity.type
_entity.pdbx_description
1 polymer ?
#
loop_
_entity_poly.entity_id
_entity_poly.type
_entity_poly.pdbx_seq_one_letter_code
_entity_poly.pdbx_strand_id
1 'polypeptide(L)'
;MMEHFRKINYAHIKEYILQSSRNGKTLHLSDFNARFWLHNEKVNLDQVKAIYRLMGNIQNVIIPSGDYKGLYFFSEQQNIYYKYEHTAVTV
;
A
#
# COMPACT_ATOMS: atom_id res chain seq x y z
N MET A 1 -10.06 15.06 -1.30
CA MET A 1 -8.72 14.98 -0.65
C MET A 1 -8.27 13.52 -0.66
N MET A 2 -6.97 13.22 -0.47
CA MET A 2 -6.47 11.83 -0.34
C MET A 2 -6.84 11.26 1.04
N GLU A 3 -8.13 11.16 1.36
CA GLU A 3 -8.64 10.82 2.70
C GLU A 3 -8.34 9.38 3.14
N HIS A 4 -7.90 8.54 2.21
CA HIS A 4 -7.58 7.12 2.44
C HIS A 4 -6.09 6.82 2.43
N PHE A 5 -5.21 7.84 2.40
CA PHE A 5 -3.77 7.64 2.35
C PHE A 5 -3.08 8.38 3.50
N ARG A 6 -2.49 7.62 4.41
CA ARG A 6 -1.70 8.17 5.50
C ARG A 6 -0.23 8.19 5.13
N LYS A 7 0.42 9.35 5.23
CA LYS A 7 1.88 9.45 5.09
C LYS A 7 2.56 8.75 6.27
N ILE A 8 3.53 7.89 6.00
CA ILE A 8 4.24 7.10 7.03
C ILE A 8 5.75 7.37 7.02
N ASN A 9 6.41 7.15 8.16
CA ASN A 9 7.87 7.25 8.25
C ASN A 9 8.54 6.01 7.62
N TYR A 10 9.52 6.29 6.78
CA TYR A 10 10.20 5.37 5.87
C TYR A 10 11.07 4.30 6.55
N ALA A 11 11.78 4.63 7.62
CA ALA A 11 12.92 3.82 8.06
C ALA A 11 12.55 2.39 8.48
N HIS A 12 11.47 2.25 9.26
CA HIS A 12 11.10 0.96 9.84
C HIS A 12 10.29 0.07 8.88
N ILE A 13 9.44 0.68 8.05
CA ILE A 13 8.59 -0.06 7.10
C ILE A 13 9.40 -0.60 5.92
N LYS A 14 10.45 0.13 5.48
CA LYS A 14 11.28 -0.27 4.34
C LYS A 14 11.95 -1.61 4.58
N GLU A 15 12.59 -1.76 5.74
CA GLU A 15 13.30 -2.99 6.08
C GLU A 15 12.33 -4.18 6.15
N TYR A 16 11.15 -3.97 6.74
CA TYR A 16 10.11 -5.00 6.76
C TYR A 16 9.62 -5.39 5.36
N ILE A 17 9.37 -4.42 4.47
CA ILE A 17 8.95 -4.66 3.09
C ILE A 17 10.03 -5.44 2.34
N LEU A 18 11.31 -5.05 2.47
CA LEU A 18 12.43 -5.73 1.83
C LEU A 18 12.56 -7.18 2.29
N GLN A 19 12.48 -7.43 3.60
CA GLN A 19 12.53 -8.77 4.17
C GLN A 19 11.32 -9.61 3.75
N SER A 20 10.12 -9.03 3.76
CA SER A 20 8.89 -9.71 3.36
C SER A 20 8.90 -10.07 1.87
N SER A 21 9.42 -9.19 1.03
CA SER A 21 9.57 -9.43 -0.41
C SER A 21 10.56 -10.56 -0.70
N ARG A 22 11.72 -10.57 -0.04
CA ARG A 22 12.71 -11.67 -0.15
C ARG A 22 12.14 -13.02 0.27
N ASN A 23 11.22 -13.03 1.23
CA ASN A 23 10.58 -14.24 1.73
C ASN A 23 9.32 -14.64 0.94
N GLY A 24 8.99 -13.95 -0.16
CA GLY A 24 7.78 -14.21 -0.96
C GLY A 24 6.47 -13.92 -0.24
N LYS A 25 6.51 -13.08 0.80
CA LYS A 25 5.35 -12.75 1.67
C LYS A 25 4.61 -11.48 1.24
N THR A 26 5.05 -10.82 0.19
CA THR A 26 4.40 -9.61 -0.36
C THR A 26 3.64 -9.93 -1.63
N LEU A 27 2.57 -9.19 -1.90
CA LEU A 27 1.85 -9.22 -3.16
C LEU A 27 2.01 -7.88 -3.89
N HIS A 28 2.02 -7.91 -5.21
CA HIS A 28 1.92 -6.74 -6.08
C HIS A 28 0.48 -6.61 -6.60
N LEU A 29 0.02 -5.39 -6.91
CA LEU A 29 -1.31 -5.17 -7.49
C LEU A 29 -1.60 -5.99 -8.76
N SER A 30 -0.56 -6.39 -9.49
CA SER A 30 -0.65 -7.26 -10.68
C SER A 30 -0.95 -8.73 -10.35
N ASP A 31 -0.71 -9.16 -9.11
CA ASP A 31 -0.82 -10.57 -8.73
C ASP A 31 -2.28 -11.01 -8.60
N PHE A 32 -2.55 -12.27 -8.97
CA PHE A 32 -3.87 -12.85 -8.84
C PHE A 32 -4.38 -12.82 -7.39
N ASN A 33 -3.53 -13.22 -6.43
CA ASN A 33 -3.84 -13.22 -5.00
C ASN A 33 -4.06 -11.81 -4.43
N ALA A 34 -3.46 -10.78 -5.02
CA ALA A 34 -3.70 -9.41 -4.61
C ALA A 34 -5.15 -9.00 -4.85
N ARG A 35 -5.77 -9.45 -5.95
CA ARG A 35 -7.18 -9.11 -6.25
C ARG A 35 -8.13 -9.60 -5.16
N PHE A 36 -7.93 -10.81 -4.66
CA PHE A 36 -8.74 -11.36 -3.56
C PHE A 36 -8.52 -10.56 -2.27
N TRP A 37 -7.27 -10.24 -1.95
CA TRP A 37 -6.96 -9.47 -0.77
C TRP A 37 -7.57 -8.06 -0.82
N LEU A 38 -7.43 -7.36 -1.94
CA LEU A 38 -8.00 -6.02 -2.15
C LEU A 38 -9.52 -6.02 -2.01
N HIS A 39 -10.18 -7.07 -2.53
CA HIS A 39 -11.62 -7.23 -2.40
C HIS A 39 -12.03 -7.47 -0.94
N ASN A 40 -11.34 -8.37 -0.24
CA ASN A 40 -11.62 -8.68 1.17
C ASN A 40 -11.42 -7.46 2.08
N GLU A 41 -10.37 -6.67 1.84
CA GLU A 41 -10.07 -5.45 2.61
C GLU A 41 -10.87 -4.23 2.14
N LYS A 42 -11.80 -4.40 1.19
CA LYS A 42 -12.67 -3.33 0.66
C LYS A 42 -11.87 -2.12 0.17
N VAL A 43 -10.73 -2.37 -0.48
CA VAL A 43 -9.89 -1.30 -1.02
C VAL A 43 -10.61 -0.62 -2.19
N ASN A 44 -10.73 0.71 -2.12
CA ASN A 44 -11.29 1.50 -3.21
C ASN A 44 -10.26 1.65 -4.34
N LEU A 45 -10.48 0.92 -5.44
CA LEU A 45 -9.57 0.92 -6.58
C LEU A 45 -9.50 2.26 -7.32
N ASP A 46 -10.52 3.10 -7.24
CA ASP A 46 -10.48 4.44 -7.85
C ASP A 46 -9.55 5.38 -7.07
N GLN A 47 -9.47 5.23 -5.75
CA GLN A 47 -8.49 5.92 -4.91
C GLN A 47 -7.06 5.45 -5.20
N VAL A 48 -6.88 4.14 -5.40
CA VAL A 48 -5.60 3.58 -5.85
C VAL A 48 -5.20 4.16 -7.22
N LYS A 49 -6.11 4.24 -8.18
CA LYS A 49 -5.80 4.87 -9.49
C LYS A 49 -5.49 6.36 -9.34
N ALA A 50 -6.17 7.07 -8.44
CA ALA A 50 -5.94 8.49 -8.19
C ALA A 50 -4.50 8.74 -7.69
N ILE A 51 -3.99 7.92 -6.76
CA ILE A 51 -2.61 8.10 -6.26
C ILE A 51 -1.57 7.86 -7.35
N TYR A 52 -1.79 6.88 -8.24
CA TYR A 52 -0.93 6.64 -9.40
C TYR A 52 -0.84 7.84 -10.34
N ARG A 53 -1.99 8.48 -10.61
CA ARG A 53 -2.06 9.67 -11.48
C ARG A 53 -1.39 10.88 -10.84
N LEU A 54 -1.53 11.04 -9.52
CA LEU A 54 -1.02 12.20 -8.80
C LEU A 54 0.48 12.15 -8.58
N MET A 55 1.01 10.98 -8.22
CA MET A 55 2.38 10.91 -7.74
C MET A 55 3.41 10.67 -8.84
N GLY A 56 3.05 9.94 -9.91
CA GLY A 56 3.97 9.59 -11.00
C GLY A 56 5.17 8.75 -10.51
N ASN A 57 5.51 7.67 -11.19
CA ASN A 57 6.64 6.81 -10.77
C ASN A 57 6.55 6.35 -9.30
N ILE A 58 5.40 5.76 -8.94
CA ILE A 58 5.13 5.22 -7.60
C ILE A 58 5.04 3.69 -7.66
N GLN A 59 5.66 3.01 -6.71
CA GLN A 59 5.59 1.57 -6.53
C GLN A 59 4.54 1.22 -5.47
N ASN A 60 4.03 -0.01 -5.52
CA ASN A 60 3.12 -0.55 -4.52
C ASN A 60 3.63 -1.86 -3.95
N VAL A 61 3.22 -2.15 -2.72
CA VAL A 61 3.36 -3.46 -2.12
C VAL A 61 2.19 -3.74 -1.19
N ILE A 62 1.69 -4.97 -1.20
CA ILE A 62 0.68 -5.46 -0.28
C ILE A 62 1.36 -6.43 0.69
N ILE A 63 1.21 -6.15 1.98
CA ILE A 63 1.54 -7.08 3.05
C ILE A 63 0.21 -7.74 3.45
N PRO A 64 -0.03 -9.02 3.12
CA PRO A 64 -1.35 -9.62 3.23
C PRO A 64 -1.77 -9.95 4.68
N SER A 65 -0.81 -10.12 5.59
CA SER A 65 -1.04 -10.54 6.98
C SER A 65 0.06 -10.07 7.94
N GLY A 66 -0.18 -10.17 9.25
CA GLY A 66 0.75 -9.77 10.32
C GLY A 66 0.61 -8.32 10.77
N ASP A 67 1.51 -7.87 11.65
CA ASP A 67 1.45 -6.53 12.28
C ASP A 67 1.58 -5.38 11.27
N TYR A 68 2.23 -5.64 10.15
CA TYR A 68 2.42 -4.68 9.06
C TYR A 68 1.43 -4.89 7.91
N LYS A 69 0.35 -5.67 8.12
CA LYS A 69 -0.70 -5.85 7.10
C LYS A 69 -1.16 -4.51 6.54
N GLY A 70 -1.26 -4.44 5.21
CA GLY A 70 -1.71 -3.24 4.53
C GLY A 70 -1.23 -3.13 3.09
N LEU A 71 -1.78 -2.13 2.41
CA LEU A 71 -1.37 -1.71 1.08
C LEU A 71 -0.54 -0.43 1.20
N TYR A 72 0.67 -0.48 0.65
CA TYR A 72 1.65 0.59 0.76
C TYR A 72 2.03 1.10 -0.62
N PHE A 73 2.27 2.40 -0.69
CA PHE A 73 2.69 3.12 -1.89
C PHE A 73 3.93 3.91 -1.58
N PHE A 74 4.90 3.89 -2.48
CA PHE A 74 6.16 4.59 -2.25
C PHE A 74 6.82 5.07 -3.54
N SER A 75 7.51 6.20 -3.46
CA SER A 75 8.39 6.70 -4.51
C SER A 75 9.76 6.95 -3.93
N GLU A 76 10.75 6.15 -4.34
CA GLU A 76 12.14 6.34 -3.91
C GLU A 76 12.70 7.68 -4.39
N GLN A 77 12.30 8.12 -5.58
CA GLN A 77 12.73 9.40 -6.15
C GLN A 77 12.26 10.60 -5.32
N GLN A 78 11.02 10.56 -4.82
CA GLN A 78 10.45 11.65 -4.02
C GLN A 78 10.67 11.46 -2.51
N ASN A 79 11.14 10.28 -2.08
CA ASN A 79 11.26 9.88 -0.68
C ASN A 79 9.93 10.01 0.09
N ILE A 80 8.83 9.56 -0.53
CA ILE A 80 7.48 9.64 0.04
C ILE A 80 6.86 8.24 0.15
N TYR A 81 6.15 8.00 1.26
CA TYR A 81 5.52 6.73 1.61
C TYR A 81 4.10 6.97 2.10
N TYR A 82 3.16 6.21 1.56
CA TYR A 82 1.77 6.22 1.97
C TYR A 82 1.32 4.80 2.32
N LYS A 83 0.54 4.68 3.39
CA LYS A 83 -0.27 3.51 3.68
C LYS A 83 -1.71 3.81 3.28
N TYR A 84 -2.34 2.89 2.56
CA TYR A 84 -3.78 2.93 2.37
C TYR A 84 -4.46 2.63 3.71
N GLU A 85 -5.21 3.60 4.23
CA GLU A 85 -6.06 3.45 5.39
C GLU A 85 -7.49 3.63 4.94
N HIS A 86 -8.30 2.58 5.11
CA HIS A 86 -9.73 2.72 4.98
C HIS A 86 -10.22 3.50 6.21
N THR A 87 -10.35 4.81 6.06
CA THR A 87 -11.16 5.66 6.94
C THR A 87 -12.60 5.17 6.82
N ALA A 88 -12.94 4.14 7.58
CA ALA A 88 -14.29 4.02 8.08
C ALA A 88 -14.47 5.24 8.96
N VAL A 89 -15.10 6.29 8.43
CA VAL A 89 -15.61 7.37 9.27
C VAL A 89 -16.65 6.69 10.15
N THR A 90 -16.26 6.30 11.35
CA THR A 90 -17.19 5.95 12.42
C THR A 90 -17.81 7.28 12.84
N VAL A 91 -18.98 7.57 12.27
CA VAL A 91 -19.86 8.64 12.76
C VAL A 91 -20.54 8.17 14.04
#